data_AF-A0A259ELQ8-F1
#
_entry.id   AF-A0A259ELQ8-F1
#
_cell.length_a   1.000
_cell.length_b   1.000
_cell.length_c   1.000
_cell.angle_alpha   90.00
_cell.angle_beta   90.00
_cell.angle_gamma   90.00
#
_symmetry.space_group_name_H-M   'P 1'
#
loop_
_entity.id
_entity.type
_entity.pdbx_description
1 polymer ?
#
loop_
_entity_poly.entity_id
_entity_poly.type
_entity_poly.pdbx_seq_one_letter_code
_entity_poly.pdbx_strand_id
1 'polypeptide(L)' 'MAELEHLAEVATWDSGGGQVLDLLTLLDGRVLAVSEDAIVLYENIADLEAGEARDRPTIFLCAPVSGA' A
#
# COMPACT_ATOMS: atom_id res chain seq x y z
N MET A 1 -7.54 22.73 5.08
CA MET A 1 -7.59 21.30 4.70
C MET A 1 -6.22 20.99 4.14
N ALA A 2 -5.44 20.12 4.81
CA ALA A 2 -4.14 19.69 4.30
C ALA A 2 -4.39 18.61 3.25
N GLU A 3 -4.75 19.03 2.03
CA GLU A 3 -5.02 18.10 0.94
C GLU A 3 -3.70 17.60 0.37
N LEU A 4 -3.30 16.40 0.78
CA LEU A 4 -2.52 15.45 -0.03
C LEU A 4 -1.37 16.04 -0.86
N GLU A 5 -0.63 17.00 -0.30
CA GLU A 5 0.43 17.74 -1.00
C GLU A 5 1.59 16.86 -1.49
N HIS A 6 1.58 15.58 -1.12
CA HIS A 6 2.65 14.61 -1.37
C HIS A 6 2.17 13.42 -2.21
N LEU A 7 0.91 13.42 -2.65
CA LEU A 7 0.33 12.34 -3.44
C LEU A 7 0.40 12.68 -4.93
N ALA A 8 1.02 11.80 -5.72
CA ALA A 8 1.09 11.90 -7.17
C ALA A 8 -0.11 11.23 -7.85
N GLU A 9 -0.43 10.01 -7.39
CA GLU A 9 -1.41 9.15 -8.06
C GLU A 9 -2.09 8.21 -7.06
N VAL A 10 -3.35 7.88 -7.34
CA VAL A 10 -4.07 6.77 -6.70
C VAL A 10 -4.53 5.82 -7.80
N ALA A 11 -4.23 4.54 -7.63
CA ALA A 11 -4.62 3.49 -8.57
C ALA A 11 -5.01 2.23 -7.80
N THR A 12 -5.74 1.33 -8.45
CA THR A 12 -5.95 -0.04 -7.95
C THR A 12 -5.09 -0.98 -8.78
N TRP A 13 -4.36 -1.87 -8.13
CA TRP A 13 -3.46 -2.82 -8.76
C TRP A 13 -3.84 -4.25 -8.39
N ASP A 14 -3.96 -5.10 -9.41
CA ASP A 14 -4.19 -6.53 -9.24
C ASP A 14 -2.88 -7.26 -9.53
N SER A 15 -2.39 -7.98 -8.52
CA SER A 15 -1.18 -8.81 -8.61
C SER A 15 -1.28 -9.96 -9.62
N GLY A 16 -2.47 -10.26 -10.13
CA GLY A 16 -2.76 -11.45 -10.95
C GLY A 16 -2.82 -12.74 -10.12
N GLY A 17 -2.54 -12.67 -8.81
CA GLY A 17 -2.57 -13.77 -7.84
C GLY A 17 -3.79 -13.74 -6.92
N GLY A 18 -4.77 -12.87 -7.19
CA GLY A 18 -5.98 -12.73 -6.39
C GLY A 18 -5.88 -11.72 -5.24
N GLN A 19 -4.74 -11.03 -5.09
CA GLN A 19 -4.64 -9.84 -4.24
C GLN A 19 -4.85 -8.58 -5.07
N VAL A 20 -5.86 -7.81 -4.67
CA VAL A 20 -6.14 -6.47 -5.17
C VAL A 20 -5.68 -5.47 -4.11
N LEU A 21 -4.89 -4.49 -4.53
CA LEU A 21 -4.28 -3.49 -3.65
C LEU A 21 -4.69 -2.10 -4.13
N ASP A 22 -4.97 -1.21 -3.18
CA ASP A 22 -5.01 0.22 -3.47
C ASP A 22 -3.58 0.77 -3.38
N LEU A 23 -3.12 1.42 -4.44
CA LEU A 23 -1.81 2.03 -4.55
C LEU A 23 -1.92 3.54 -4.45
N LEU A 24 -1.09 4.12 -3.58
CA LEU A 24 -0.86 5.55 -3.52
C LEU A 24 0.61 5.82 -3.88
N THR A 25 0.82 6.42 -5.05
CA THR A 25 2.17 6.85 -5.47
C THR A 25 2.42 8.24 -4.92
N LEU A 26 3.52 8.41 -4.20
CA LEU A 26 3.94 9.69 -3.66
C LEU A 26 4.73 10.48 -4.71
N LEU A 27 4.81 11.81 -4.55
CA LEU A 27 5.55 12.69 -5.46
C LEU A 27 7.05 12.39 -5.52
N ASP A 28 7.60 11.70 -4.52
CA ASP A 28 8.99 11.25 -4.50
C ASP A 28 9.21 9.87 -5.16
N GLY A 29 8.15 9.25 -5.69
CA GLY A 29 8.19 7.97 -6.38
C GLY A 29 7.97 6.73 -5.50
N ARG A 30 7.90 6.91 -4.17
CA ARG A 30 7.56 5.80 -3.26
C ARG A 30 6.09 5.40 -3.40
N VAL A 31 5.78 4.15 -3.09
CA VAL A 31 4.44 3.58 -3.27
C VAL A 31 3.94 3.04 -1.94
N LEU A 32 2.76 3.49 -1.51
CA LEU A 32 2.01 2.82 -0.45
C LEU A 32 1.08 1.81 -1.09
N ALA A 33 1.25 0.54 -0.76
CA ALA A 33 0.29 -0.50 -1.11
C ALA A 33 -0.59 -0.80 0.09
N VAL A 34 -1.90 -0.72 -0.11
CA VAL A 34 -2.92 -0.92 0.92
C VAL A 34 -3.72 -2.16 0.57
N SER A 35 -3.75 -3.12 1.49
CA SER A 35 -4.62 -4.29 1.46
C SER A 35 -5.61 -4.25 2.63
N GLU A 36 -6.46 -5.27 2.73
CA GLU A 36 -7.33 -5.47 3.89
C GLU A 36 -6.55 -5.76 5.19
N ASP A 37 -5.34 -6.32 5.07
CA ASP A 37 -4.53 -6.79 6.20
C ASP A 37 -3.45 -5.79 6.62
N ALA A 38 -2.93 -5.00 5.67
CA ALA A 38 -1.75 -4.17 5.91
C ALA A 38 -1.62 -3.00 4.94
N ILE A 39 -0.86 -2.00 5.37
CA ILE A 39 -0.32 -0.92 4.54
C ILE A 39 1.20 -1.07 4.54
N VAL A 40 1.80 -1.17 3.36
CA VAL A 40 3.24 -1.37 3.19
C VAL A 40 3.82 -0.25 2.33
N LEU A 41 4.94 0.33 2.75
CA LEU A 41 5.67 1.34 1.98
C LEU A 41 6.79 0.70 1.16
N TYR A 42 6.74 0.91 -0.15
CA TYR A 42 7.73 0.47 -1.14
C TYR A 42 8.51 1.66 -1.69
N GLU A 43 9.76 1.42 -2.10
CA GLU A 43 10.61 2.48 -2.67
C GLU A 43 10.13 2.93 -4.06
N ASN A 44 9.49 2.04 -4.82
CA ASN A 44 8.89 2.30 -6.13
C ASN A 44 8.01 1.10 -6.57
N ILE A 45 7.41 1.19 -7.76
CA ILE A 45 6.54 0.13 -8.30
C ILE A 45 7.30 -1.17 -8.63
N ALA A 46 8.56 -1.11 -9.08
CA ALA A 46 9.32 -2.32 -9.38
C ALA A 46 9.65 -3.11 -8.11
N ASP A 47 9.87 -2.40 -7.00
CA ASP A 47 10.03 -2.97 -5.67
C ASP A 47 8.74 -3.66 -5.17
N LEU A 48 7.56 -3.13 -5.54
CA LEU A 48 6.26 -3.79 -5.34
C LEU A 48 6.14 -5.10 -6.12
N GLU A 49 6.44 -5.04 -7.42
CA GLU A 49 6.33 -6.19 -8.32
C GLU A 49 7.31 -7.32 -7.98
N ALA A 50 8.45 -7.01 -7.36
CA ALA A 50 9.39 -8.01 -6.88
C ALA A 50 8.83 -8.89 -5.73
N GLY A 51 7.75 -8.45 -5.07
CA GLY A 51 6.97 -9.27 -4.13
C GLY A 51 7.63 -9.57 -2.78
N GLU A 52 8.84 -9.10 -2.53
CA GLU A 52 9.45 -9.14 -1.21
C GLU A 52 8.82 -8.04 -0.36
N ALA A 53 8.45 -8.26 0.91
CA ALA A 53 7.96 -7.21 1.83
C ALA A 53 8.62 -7.26 3.20
N ARG A 54 9.62 -8.14 3.35
CA ARG A 54 9.99 -8.75 4.64
C ARG A 54 10.71 -7.82 5.61
N ASP A 55 11.17 -6.66 5.14
CA ASP A 55 11.85 -5.64 5.97
C ASP A 55 11.31 -4.23 5.70
N ARG A 56 10.09 -4.12 5.14
CA ARG A 56 9.51 -2.82 4.77
C ARG A 56 8.68 -2.24 5.91
N PRO A 57 8.64 -0.89 6.03
CA PRO A 57 7.72 -0.23 6.95
C PRO A 57 6.29 -0.68 6.68
N THR A 58 5.69 -1.35 7.67
CA THR A 58 4.40 -2.02 7.54
C THR A 58 3.51 -1.65 8.71
N ILE A 59 2.28 -1.26 8.41
CA ILE A 59 1.20 -1.06 9.37
C ILE A 59 0.23 -2.21 9.18
N PHE A 60 0.13 -3.11 10.15
CA PHE A 60 -0.87 -4.16 10.15
C PHE A 60 -2.23 -3.60 10.59
N LEU A 61 -3.25 -3.87 9.79
CA LEU A 61 -4.63 -3.52 10.08
C LEU A 61 -5.24 -4.67 10.88
N CYS A 62 -5.66 -4.40 12.13
CA CYS A 62 -6.48 -5.36 12.84
C CYS A 62 -7.89 -5.35 12.26
N ALA A 63 -8.43 -6.55 12.00
CA ALA A 63 -9.87 -6.71 11.79
C ALA A 63 -10.63 -6.02 12.93
N PRO A 64 -11.78 -5.38 12.66
CA PRO A 64 -12.61 -4.83 13.72
C PRO A 64 -12.90 -5.94 14.72
N VAL A 65 -12.60 -5.70 16.00
CA VAL A 65 -13.08 -6.57 17.07
C VAL A 65 -14.61 -6.53 17.01
N SER A 66 -15.23 -7.54 16.42
CA SER A 66 -16.65 -7.79 16.57
C SER A 66 -16.90 -8.01 18.06
N GLY A 67 -17.35 -6.94 18.74
CA GLY A 67 -17.67 -6.98 20.15
C GLY A 67 -18.68 -8.08 20.43
N ALA A 68 -18.31 -8.94 21.38
CA ALA A 68 -19.14 -9.97 21.99
C ALA A 68 -20.28 -9.37 22.83
#